data_AF-A0A7G8VRL3-F1
#
_entry.id   AF-A0A7G8VRL3-F1
#
_cell.length_a   1.000
_cell.length_b   1.000
_cell.length_c   1.000
_cell.angle_alpha   90.00
_cell.angle_beta   90.00
_cell.angle_gamma   90.00
#
_symmetry.space_group_name_H-M   'P 1'
#
loop_
_entity.id
_entity.type
_entity.pdbx_description
1 polymer ?
#
loop_
_entity_poly.entity_id
_entity_poly.type
_entity_poly.pdbx_seq_one_letter_code
_entity_poly.pdbx_strand_id
1 'polypeptide(L)'
;MGRRKTHPPRVIEPHVLRLPLAVTTRGGASFDPSQDRWLYRDTVRTVSIDFGAFAALSAQMLMSLKVLLIWYAENRSPSYVQNLSSRFLHFVRYMVTEGKPTVDQMTDIDLLNYKASLTPDIAWYLAPLSVMAKKWHALGLPGVTEVAMSFLIGLRIKGNPKGVAVLTMDAFRGPYTNIELESIQSALDESYRASRIAEDIYLLVWLFMALGQRPSQYAAMKVCDVMISSVPGGDISCMVNVPRAKQRNAHPRVELKTRSLVSQLGLPLHAYAQKISRRFAGILKDSTQAPLFPRKQISELSCGFEYHHTSSSLAEMLRQGLDLLNVKSERTGKRIHVAAVRFRRTFGTRAAQEGHGELVIAELLDHSDTQSVGVYVAAIPEIAARIDRAIALTMAPLAQAFKGRVIKDGSEASRCNDPSSHVIDLRIDRSASPMGSCGQHSFCGFAAPVACYTCQSFEPWLDGPHAAVLDHLLAKRAQLLNTTDIRVASINDRTILAVGEVIQLCERAKRSRD
;
A
#
# COMPACT_ATOMS: atom_id res chain seq x y z
N MET A 1 2.27 -40.26 11.39
CA MET A 1 1.82 -40.12 12.80
C MET A 1 3.01 -39.72 13.65
N GLY A 2 3.09 -38.46 14.07
CA GLY A 2 4.10 -37.96 15.02
C GLY A 2 3.41 -37.02 15.98
N ARG A 3 3.12 -37.49 17.19
CA ARG A 3 2.41 -36.72 18.23
C ARG A 3 3.25 -35.49 18.60
N ARG A 4 2.75 -34.29 18.32
CA ARG A 4 3.28 -33.05 18.91
C ARG A 4 3.08 -33.12 20.42
N LYS A 5 4.17 -32.97 21.18
CA LYS A 5 4.13 -32.72 22.62
C LYS A 5 3.41 -31.39 22.85
N THR A 6 2.13 -31.45 23.21
CA THR A 6 1.42 -30.33 23.83
C THR A 6 2.05 -30.10 25.20
N HIS A 7 2.77 -29.00 25.38
CA HIS A 7 3.09 -28.55 26.74
C HIS A 7 1.77 -28.28 27.47
N PRO A 8 1.63 -28.77 28.72
CA PRO A 8 0.43 -28.48 29.51
C PRO A 8 0.30 -26.97 29.71
N PRO A 9 -0.93 -26.43 29.81
CA PRO A 9 -1.13 -25.05 30.21
C PRO A 9 -0.43 -24.83 31.56
N ARG A 10 0.42 -23.80 31.67
CA ARG A 10 0.93 -23.34 32.97
C ARG A 10 -0.27 -22.95 33.82
N VAL A 11 -0.64 -23.83 34.75
CA VAL A 11 -1.49 -23.48 35.88
C VAL A 11 -0.57 -22.68 36.81
N ILE A 12 -0.82 -21.37 36.91
CA ILE A 12 -0.09 -20.50 37.82
C ILE A 12 -0.68 -20.75 39.21
N GLU A 13 0.12 -21.29 40.13
CA GLU A 13 -0.30 -21.49 41.53
C GLU A 13 -0.65 -20.13 42.18
N PRO A 14 -1.58 -20.07 43.15
CA PRO A 14 -2.17 -18.82 43.64
C PRO A 14 -1.24 -17.90 44.46
N HIS A 15 0.06 -18.16 44.53
CA HIS A 15 0.99 -17.43 45.39
C HIS A 15 2.16 -16.82 44.60
N VAL A 16 2.16 -15.49 44.56
CA VAL A 16 3.15 -14.56 43.99
C VAL A 16 3.37 -14.70 42.48
N LEU A 17 2.69 -13.83 41.72
CA LEU A 17 2.98 -13.64 40.29
C LEU A 17 4.45 -13.20 40.13
N ARG A 18 5.29 -14.10 39.63
CA ARG A 18 6.70 -13.82 39.29
C ARG A 18 6.86 -13.75 37.78
N LEU A 19 7.59 -12.74 37.32
CA LEU A 19 7.98 -12.63 35.92
C LEU A 19 9.20 -13.54 35.64
N PRO A 20 9.27 -14.18 34.47
CA PRO A 20 10.46 -14.91 34.06
C PRO A 20 11.62 -13.95 33.80
N LEU A 21 12.87 -14.45 33.83
CA LEU A 21 14.06 -13.63 33.55
C LEU A 21 14.15 -13.16 32.08
N ALA A 22 13.63 -13.98 31.17
CA ALA A 22 13.57 -13.67 29.74
C ALA A 22 12.34 -14.32 29.12
N VAL A 23 11.78 -13.68 28.10
CA VAL A 23 10.63 -14.17 27.32
C VAL A 23 11.04 -14.27 25.87
N THR A 24 10.76 -15.42 25.26
CA THR A 24 10.90 -15.61 23.81
C THR A 24 9.54 -15.46 23.14
N THR A 25 9.42 -14.49 22.24
CA THR A 25 8.19 -14.26 21.48
C THR A 25 7.92 -15.40 20.51
N ARG A 26 6.69 -15.44 19.99
CA ARG A 26 6.29 -16.40 18.96
C ARG A 26 7.24 -16.41 17.76
N GLY A 27 7.72 -15.25 17.33
CA GLY A 27 8.64 -15.11 16.19
C GLY A 27 10.11 -15.30 16.54
N GLY A 28 10.44 -15.59 17.81
CA GLY A 28 11.80 -15.92 18.27
C GLY A 28 12.60 -14.74 18.82
N ALA A 29 12.01 -13.56 18.99
CA ALA A 29 12.69 -12.44 19.64
C ALA A 29 12.75 -12.65 21.16
N SER A 30 13.82 -12.22 21.81
CA SER A 30 13.96 -12.29 23.28
C SER A 30 13.88 -10.90 23.90
N PHE A 31 13.25 -10.79 25.07
CA PHE A 31 13.26 -9.56 25.88
C PHE A 31 13.16 -9.88 27.38
N ASP A 32 13.61 -8.94 28.21
CA ASP A 32 13.48 -8.99 29.66
C ASP A 32 12.12 -8.39 30.09
N PRO A 33 11.21 -9.18 30.67
CA PRO A 33 9.89 -8.69 31.06
C PRO A 33 9.90 -7.86 32.35
N SER A 34 10.99 -7.88 33.13
CA SER A 34 11.10 -7.12 34.38
C SER A 34 11.17 -5.61 34.12
N GLN A 35 11.72 -5.22 32.96
CA GLN A 35 11.88 -3.81 32.57
C GLN A 35 10.54 -3.06 32.53
N ASP A 36 10.60 -1.76 32.82
CA ASP A 36 9.46 -0.85 32.73
C ASP A 36 9.09 -0.53 31.28
N ARG A 37 10.00 -0.75 30.35
CA ARG A 37 9.73 -0.62 28.92
C ARG A 37 10.16 -1.86 28.19
N TRP A 38 9.19 -2.57 27.61
CA TRP A 38 9.50 -3.68 26.71
C TRP A 38 9.75 -3.13 25.31
N LEU A 39 10.99 -3.21 24.87
CA LEU A 39 11.40 -2.84 23.52
C LEU A 39 12.08 -4.04 22.86
N TYR A 40 11.42 -4.61 21.86
CA TYR A 40 11.97 -5.71 21.07
C TYR A 40 11.51 -5.64 19.63
N ARG A 41 12.25 -6.28 18.73
CA ARG A 41 11.86 -6.44 17.34
C ARG A 41 11.68 -7.92 17.04
N ASP A 42 10.47 -8.24 16.63
CA ASP A 42 10.09 -9.57 16.17
C ASP A 42 9.90 -9.48 14.66
N THR A 43 10.89 -10.02 13.94
CA THR A 43 10.97 -10.04 12.47
C THR A 43 10.91 -8.64 11.85
N VAL A 44 9.82 -8.31 11.14
CA VAL A 44 9.60 -7.02 10.47
C VAL A 44 8.76 -6.05 11.31
N ARG A 45 8.56 -6.32 12.61
CA ARG A 45 7.75 -5.48 13.50
C ARG A 45 8.50 -5.19 14.81
N THR A 46 8.51 -3.91 15.21
CA THR A 46 9.02 -3.47 16.51
C THR A 46 7.85 -3.30 17.48
N VAL A 47 8.02 -3.84 18.68
CA VAL A 47 7.12 -3.66 19.82
C VAL A 47 7.79 -2.75 20.83
N SER A 48 7.05 -1.73 21.27
CA SER A 48 7.42 -0.83 22.37
C SER A 48 6.20 -0.71 23.26
N ILE A 49 6.29 -1.19 24.50
CA ILE A 49 5.25 -1.06 25.52
C ILE A 49 5.90 -0.41 26.73
N ASP A 50 5.41 0.78 27.08
CA ASP A 50 5.88 1.54 28.23
C ASP A 50 4.88 1.33 29.39
N PHE A 51 5.33 0.67 30.45
CA PHE A 51 4.52 0.41 31.64
C PHE A 51 4.41 1.63 32.55
N GLY A 52 5.27 2.63 32.40
CA GLY A 52 5.10 3.93 33.07
C GLY A 52 3.82 4.64 32.67
N ALA A 53 3.32 4.39 31.45
CA ALA A 53 2.02 4.90 31.00
C ALA A 53 0.82 4.29 31.76
N PHE A 54 1.03 3.20 32.50
CA PHE A 54 0.01 2.50 33.30
C PHE A 54 0.14 2.80 34.80
N ALA A 55 0.71 3.95 35.17
CA ALA A 55 0.93 4.35 36.57
C ALA A 55 -0.34 4.35 37.45
N ALA A 56 -1.52 4.46 36.85
CA ALA A 56 -2.80 4.38 37.56
C ALA A 56 -3.21 2.95 37.94
N LEU A 57 -2.52 1.91 37.48
CA LEU A 57 -2.79 0.53 37.90
C LEU A 57 -2.15 0.26 39.24
N SER A 58 -2.82 -0.51 40.10
CA SER A 58 -2.16 -1.04 41.28
C SER A 58 -1.08 -2.06 40.92
N ALA A 59 -0.12 -2.26 41.82
CA ALA A 59 1.01 -3.16 41.60
C ALA A 59 0.57 -4.59 41.21
N GLN A 60 -0.52 -5.08 41.82
CA GLN A 60 -1.09 -6.39 41.50
C GLN A 60 -1.68 -6.43 40.09
N MET A 61 -2.45 -5.41 39.70
CA MET A 61 -3.06 -5.35 38.37
C MET A 61 -2.01 -5.16 37.26
N LEU A 62 -0.97 -4.37 37.52
CA LEU A 62 0.15 -4.18 36.61
C LEU A 62 0.93 -5.49 36.41
N MET A 63 1.16 -6.26 37.48
CA MET A 63 1.82 -7.56 37.39
C MET A 63 0.99 -8.55 36.58
N SER A 64 -0.31 -8.62 36.83
CA SER A 64 -1.24 -9.42 36.02
C SER A 64 -1.25 -9.01 34.55
N LEU A 65 -1.21 -7.71 34.24
CA LEU A 65 -1.09 -7.22 32.86
C LEU A 65 0.19 -7.73 32.20
N LYS A 66 1.34 -7.61 32.88
CA LYS A 66 2.62 -8.11 32.37
C LYS A 66 2.52 -9.61 32.07
N VAL A 67 2.04 -10.43 33.01
CA VAL A 67 1.88 -11.88 32.80
C VAL A 67 0.95 -12.20 31.62
N LEU A 68 -0.17 -11.47 31.49
CA LEU A 68 -1.08 -11.63 30.36
C LEU A 68 -0.41 -11.29 29.02
N LEU A 69 0.32 -10.18 28.95
CA LEU A 69 0.99 -9.74 27.73
C LEU A 69 2.16 -10.66 27.34
N ILE A 70 2.84 -11.29 28.31
CA ILE A 70 3.83 -12.35 28.05
C ILE A 70 3.17 -13.51 27.31
N TRP A 71 2.04 -14.02 27.83
CA TRP A 71 1.33 -15.11 27.16
C TRP A 71 0.96 -14.73 25.72
N TYR A 72 0.50 -13.48 25.50
CA TYR A 72 0.21 -12.99 24.16
C TYR A 72 1.47 -12.85 23.28
N ALA A 73 2.60 -12.42 23.82
CA ALA A 73 3.86 -12.32 23.09
C ALA A 73 4.39 -13.69 22.62
N GLU A 74 4.23 -14.72 23.45
CA GLU A 74 4.63 -16.10 23.13
C GLU A 74 3.70 -16.77 22.09
N ASN A 75 2.42 -16.38 22.05
CA ASN A 75 1.39 -17.13 21.29
C ASN A 75 0.77 -16.36 20.12
N ARG A 76 0.88 -15.03 20.08
CA ARG A 76 0.23 -14.16 19.09
C ARG A 76 1.24 -13.26 18.38
N SER A 77 0.76 -12.53 17.37
CA SER A 77 1.63 -11.67 16.58
C SER A 77 1.99 -10.39 17.34
N PRO A 78 3.16 -9.79 17.06
CA PRO A 78 3.60 -8.55 17.72
C PRO A 78 2.60 -7.40 17.60
N SER A 79 1.99 -7.24 16.42
CA SER A 79 0.95 -6.23 16.19
C SER A 79 -0.30 -6.45 17.04
N TYR A 80 -0.63 -7.70 17.36
CA TYR A 80 -1.77 -8.02 18.21
C TYR A 80 -1.48 -7.63 19.66
N VAL A 81 -0.28 -7.96 20.18
CA VAL A 81 0.15 -7.57 21.54
C VAL A 81 0.10 -6.05 21.70
N GLN A 82 0.68 -5.29 20.75
CA GLN A 82 0.62 -3.83 20.75
C GLN A 82 -0.82 -3.30 20.73
N ASN A 83 -1.67 -3.89 19.90
CA ASN A 83 -3.06 -3.45 19.82
C ASN A 83 -3.79 -3.67 21.15
N LEU A 84 -3.59 -4.83 21.79
CA LEU A 84 -4.13 -5.16 23.10
C LEU A 84 -3.65 -4.17 24.17
N SER A 85 -2.33 -3.97 24.29
CA SER A 85 -1.77 -3.04 25.28
C SER A 85 -2.26 -1.61 25.07
N SER A 86 -2.31 -1.12 23.83
CA SER A 86 -2.81 0.22 23.53
C SER A 86 -4.30 0.39 23.81
N ARG A 87 -5.12 -0.65 23.55
CA ARG A 87 -6.56 -0.60 23.88
C ARG A 87 -6.77 -0.62 25.39
N PHE A 88 -6.01 -1.43 26.12
CA PHE A 88 -6.05 -1.45 27.57
C PHE A 88 -5.62 -0.11 28.18
N LEU A 89 -4.55 0.50 27.67
CA LEU A 89 -4.12 1.84 28.10
C LEU A 89 -5.22 2.90 27.90
N HIS A 90 -5.96 2.83 26.80
CA HIS A 90 -7.09 3.73 26.58
C HIS A 90 -8.18 3.56 27.63
N PHE A 91 -8.48 2.32 28.02
CA PHE A 91 -9.42 2.06 29.11
C PHE A 91 -8.90 2.62 30.45
N VAL A 92 -7.63 2.39 30.79
CA VAL A 92 -7.03 2.95 32.02
C VAL A 92 -7.10 4.48 32.04
N ARG A 93 -6.80 5.14 30.91
CA ARG A 93 -6.91 6.60 30.81
C ARG A 93 -8.34 7.10 31.01
N TYR A 94 -9.33 6.40 30.47
CA TYR A 94 -10.74 6.71 30.70
C TYR A 94 -11.11 6.59 32.19
N MET A 95 -10.65 5.54 32.86
CA MET A 95 -10.92 5.36 34.30
C MET A 95 -10.36 6.52 35.13
N VAL A 96 -9.15 6.98 34.80
CA VAL A 96 -8.54 8.14 35.46
C VAL A 96 -9.35 9.41 35.22
N THR A 97 -9.85 9.63 34.00
CA THR A 97 -10.68 10.82 33.70
C THR A 97 -12.03 10.81 34.43
N GLU A 98 -12.59 9.62 34.71
CA GLU A 98 -13.81 9.45 35.49
C GLU A 98 -13.58 9.51 37.02
N GLY A 99 -12.38 9.93 37.46
CA GLY A 99 -12.08 10.15 38.87
C GLY A 99 -11.65 8.89 39.63
N LYS A 100 -11.22 7.82 38.93
CA LYS A 100 -10.57 6.65 39.57
C LYS A 100 -9.05 6.73 39.41
N PRO A 101 -8.34 7.32 40.40
CA PRO A 101 -6.89 7.52 40.30
C PRO A 101 -6.10 6.20 40.38
N THR A 102 -6.66 5.19 41.06
CA THR A 102 -6.09 3.85 41.16
C THR A 102 -7.10 2.83 40.62
N VAL A 103 -6.64 1.98 39.69
CA VAL A 103 -7.42 0.91 39.09
C VAL A 103 -6.86 -0.43 39.59
N ASP A 104 -7.61 -1.07 40.47
CA ASP A 104 -7.27 -2.38 41.05
C ASP A 104 -7.88 -3.54 40.27
N GLN A 105 -9.10 -3.36 39.77
CA GLN A 105 -9.87 -4.39 39.07
C GLN A 105 -10.79 -3.76 38.03
N MET A 106 -11.10 -4.52 36.99
CA MET A 106 -12.16 -4.20 36.02
C MET A 106 -13.50 -4.74 36.52
N THR A 107 -14.47 -3.84 36.73
CA THR A 107 -15.86 -4.20 37.08
C THR A 107 -16.79 -4.11 35.87
N ASP A 108 -17.99 -4.68 35.99
CA ASP A 108 -19.06 -4.58 35.00
C ASP A 108 -19.53 -3.13 34.82
N ILE A 109 -19.64 -2.37 35.91
CA ILE A 109 -19.98 -0.94 35.89
C ILE A 109 -18.95 -0.15 35.08
N ASP A 110 -17.65 -0.43 35.29
CA ASP A 110 -16.57 0.24 34.55
C ASP A 110 -16.64 -0.04 33.05
N LEU A 111 -16.90 -1.29 32.69
CA LEU A 111 -17.01 -1.71 31.29
C LEU A 111 -18.28 -1.16 30.63
N LEU A 112 -19.37 -1.03 31.38
CA LEU A 112 -20.62 -0.44 30.90
C LEU A 112 -20.46 1.06 30.64
N ASN A 113 -19.88 1.79 31.60
CA ASN A 113 -19.60 3.22 31.48
C ASN A 113 -18.60 3.48 30.36
N TYR A 114 -17.52 2.68 30.29
CA TYR A 114 -16.57 2.78 29.19
C TYR A 114 -17.25 2.54 27.85
N LYS A 115 -18.07 1.49 27.71
CA LYS A 115 -18.84 1.23 26.48
C LYS A 115 -19.72 2.42 26.10
N ALA A 116 -20.39 3.05 27.06
CA ALA A 116 -21.25 4.22 26.84
C ALA A 116 -20.47 5.46 26.39
N SER A 117 -19.21 5.59 26.83
CA SER A 117 -18.32 6.69 26.43
C SER A 117 -17.77 6.57 25.00
N LEU A 118 -17.80 5.38 24.41
CA LEU A 118 -17.21 5.14 23.08
C LEU A 118 -18.10 5.67 21.97
N THR A 119 -17.52 6.50 21.10
CA THR A 119 -18.16 6.93 19.86
C THR A 119 -18.25 5.75 18.85
N PRO A 120 -19.17 5.82 17.87
CA PRO A 120 -19.38 4.72 16.92
C PRO A 120 -18.12 4.27 16.15
N ASP A 121 -17.16 5.17 15.91
CA ASP A 121 -15.91 4.91 15.20
C ASP A 121 -14.84 4.19 16.06
N ILE A 122 -14.92 4.30 17.39
CA ILE A 122 -14.02 3.61 18.33
C ILE A 122 -14.72 2.53 19.16
N ALA A 123 -16.02 2.30 18.95
CA ALA A 123 -16.79 1.26 19.64
C ALA A 123 -16.13 -0.14 19.59
N TRP A 124 -15.35 -0.42 18.54
CA TRP A 124 -14.59 -1.66 18.42
C TRP A 124 -13.47 -1.84 19.46
N TYR A 125 -13.04 -0.80 20.19
CA TYR A 125 -12.01 -0.89 21.24
C TYR A 125 -12.41 -1.87 22.35
N LEU A 126 -13.72 -2.05 22.55
CA LEU A 126 -14.26 -2.99 23.51
C LEU A 126 -13.98 -4.45 23.15
N ALA A 127 -13.81 -4.78 21.86
CA ALA A 127 -13.55 -6.16 21.43
C ALA A 127 -12.17 -6.67 21.90
N PRO A 128 -11.05 -5.96 21.65
CA PRO A 128 -9.75 -6.27 22.25
C PRO A 128 -9.78 -6.40 23.77
N LEU A 129 -10.47 -5.48 24.47
CA LEU A 129 -10.62 -5.54 25.94
C LEU A 129 -11.36 -6.80 26.38
N SER A 130 -12.47 -7.15 25.72
CA SER A 130 -13.21 -8.37 26.00
C SER A 130 -12.34 -9.62 25.84
N VAL A 131 -11.52 -9.67 24.79
CA VAL A 131 -10.58 -10.78 24.57
C VAL A 131 -9.50 -10.83 25.64
N MET A 132 -8.97 -9.68 26.07
CA MET A 132 -8.01 -9.60 27.17
C MET A 132 -8.63 -10.10 28.47
N ALA A 133 -9.77 -9.56 28.89
CA ALA A 133 -10.45 -9.94 30.11
C ALA A 133 -10.79 -11.44 30.16
N LYS A 134 -11.30 -12.01 29.06
CA LYS A 134 -11.54 -13.46 28.93
C LYS A 134 -10.29 -14.28 29.15
N LYS A 135 -9.16 -13.85 28.58
CA LYS A 135 -7.89 -14.56 28.76
C LYS A 135 -7.28 -14.32 30.15
N TRP A 136 -7.46 -13.12 30.70
CA TRP A 136 -7.03 -12.72 32.04
C TRP A 136 -7.66 -13.62 33.11
N HIS A 137 -8.99 -13.76 33.03
CA HIS A 137 -9.78 -14.65 33.88
C HIS A 137 -9.43 -16.12 33.69
N ALA A 138 -9.31 -16.59 32.44
CA ALA A 138 -8.93 -17.98 32.14
C ALA A 138 -7.51 -18.35 32.61
N LEU A 139 -6.64 -17.38 32.90
CA LEU A 139 -5.32 -17.60 33.49
C LEU A 139 -5.32 -17.51 35.02
N GLY A 140 -6.48 -17.26 35.66
CA GLY A 140 -6.61 -17.09 37.11
C GLY A 140 -5.93 -15.83 37.63
N LEU A 141 -5.72 -14.83 36.77
CA LEU A 141 -5.00 -13.61 37.15
C LEU A 141 -5.95 -12.63 37.87
N PRO A 142 -5.52 -12.01 38.98
CA PRO A 142 -6.30 -10.97 39.65
C PRO A 142 -6.41 -9.72 38.77
N GLY A 143 -7.55 -9.01 38.83
CA GLY A 143 -7.78 -7.77 38.09
C GLY A 143 -9.07 -7.72 37.26
N VAL A 144 -9.87 -8.79 37.20
CA VAL A 144 -11.18 -8.81 36.54
C VAL A 144 -12.20 -9.48 37.45
N THR A 145 -13.36 -8.86 37.69
CA THR A 145 -14.40 -9.47 38.52
C THR A 145 -15.19 -10.54 37.75
N GLU A 146 -15.78 -11.50 38.48
CA GLU A 146 -16.65 -12.53 37.89
C GLU A 146 -17.90 -11.93 37.21
N VAL A 147 -18.42 -10.84 37.76
CA VAL A 147 -19.56 -10.12 37.20
C VAL A 147 -19.18 -9.42 35.88
N ALA A 148 -18.01 -8.77 35.82
CA ALA A 148 -17.47 -8.19 34.59
C ALA A 148 -17.29 -9.25 33.50
N MET A 149 -16.84 -10.45 33.87
CA MET A 149 -16.68 -11.58 32.97
C MET A 149 -18.01 -12.05 32.39
N SER A 150 -19.02 -12.21 33.24
CA SER A 150 -20.38 -12.59 32.83
C SER A 150 -20.98 -11.56 31.86
N PHE A 151 -20.80 -10.27 32.14
CA PHE A 151 -21.20 -9.17 31.25
C PHE A 151 -20.53 -9.27 29.86
N LEU A 152 -19.22 -9.49 29.82
CA LEU A 152 -18.45 -9.57 28.56
C LEU A 152 -18.73 -10.82 27.73
N ILE A 153 -19.24 -11.90 28.34
CA ILE A 153 -19.70 -13.09 27.62
C ILE A 153 -21.03 -12.81 26.93
N GLY A 154 -21.97 -12.13 27.60
CA GLY A 154 -23.27 -11.74 27.02
C GLY A 154 -23.20 -10.61 26.00
N LEU A 155 -22.10 -9.87 25.94
CA LEU A 155 -21.97 -8.71 25.08
C LEU A 155 -21.66 -9.06 23.60
N ARG A 156 -22.60 -8.73 22.71
CA ARG A 156 -22.37 -8.79 21.25
C ARG A 156 -21.79 -7.48 20.73
N ILE A 157 -20.55 -7.52 20.26
CA ILE A 157 -19.86 -6.35 19.68
C ILE A 157 -19.97 -6.41 18.15
N LYS A 158 -20.53 -5.36 17.54
CA LYS A 158 -20.62 -5.26 16.08
C LYS A 158 -19.21 -5.05 15.51
N GLY A 159 -18.87 -5.78 14.45
CA GLY A 159 -17.61 -5.58 13.74
C GLY A 159 -17.59 -4.27 12.96
N ASN A 160 -16.38 -3.77 12.66
CA ASN A 160 -16.22 -2.58 11.82
C ASN A 160 -16.75 -2.84 10.40
N PRO A 161 -17.38 -1.83 9.76
CA PRO A 161 -17.80 -1.94 8.37
C PRO A 161 -16.56 -2.19 7.49
N LYS A 162 -16.62 -3.25 6.69
CA LYS A 162 -15.52 -3.67 5.83
C LYS A 162 -15.66 -3.04 4.45
N GLY A 163 -14.54 -2.60 3.87
CA GLY A 163 -14.49 -2.24 2.45
C GLY A 163 -15.17 -0.94 2.04
N VAL A 164 -15.69 -0.12 2.97
CA VAL A 164 -16.37 1.15 2.66
C VAL A 164 -15.57 1.99 1.66
N ALA A 165 -14.28 2.22 1.93
CA ALA A 165 -13.42 3.02 1.06
C ALA A 165 -13.26 2.44 -0.37
N VAL A 166 -13.40 1.13 -0.54
CA VAL A 166 -13.36 0.49 -1.87
C VAL A 166 -14.70 0.67 -2.57
N LEU A 167 -15.80 0.36 -1.86
CA LEU A 167 -17.18 0.48 -2.36
C LEU A 167 -17.53 1.91 -2.78
N THR A 168 -17.06 2.91 -2.04
CA THR A 168 -17.33 4.33 -2.34
C THR A 168 -16.27 4.96 -3.24
N MET A 169 -15.31 4.19 -3.76
CA MET A 169 -14.15 4.70 -4.51
C MET A 169 -13.52 5.91 -3.81
N ASP A 170 -13.28 5.85 -2.49
CA ASP A 170 -12.82 6.99 -1.69
C ASP A 170 -11.47 7.56 -2.19
N ALA A 171 -11.33 8.89 -2.30
CA ALA A 171 -10.14 9.54 -2.90
C ALA A 171 -8.85 9.37 -2.09
N PHE A 172 -8.97 9.15 -0.78
CA PHE A 172 -7.85 9.16 0.15
C PHE A 172 -7.51 7.76 0.64
N ARG A 173 -8.52 6.91 0.78
CA ARG A 173 -8.42 5.56 1.34
C ARG A 173 -8.71 4.50 0.27
N GLY A 174 -9.54 4.79 -0.72
CA GLY A 174 -9.95 3.84 -1.76
C GLY A 174 -8.84 3.49 -2.77
N PRO A 175 -9.17 2.69 -3.80
CA PRO A 175 -8.27 2.44 -4.92
C PRO A 175 -7.90 3.74 -5.66
N TYR A 176 -6.81 3.72 -6.41
CA TYR A 176 -6.48 4.76 -7.39
C TYR A 176 -7.40 4.60 -8.61
N THR A 177 -7.72 5.71 -9.26
CA THR A 177 -8.30 5.67 -10.61
C THR A 177 -7.21 5.29 -11.62
N ASN A 178 -7.61 5.02 -12.87
CA ASN A 178 -6.63 4.81 -13.95
C ASN A 178 -5.78 6.06 -14.18
N ILE A 179 -6.39 7.24 -14.15
CA ILE A 179 -5.70 8.53 -14.31
C ILE A 179 -4.71 8.76 -13.16
N GLU A 180 -5.11 8.56 -11.91
CA GLU A 180 -4.20 8.69 -10.75
C GLU A 180 -3.01 7.73 -10.89
N LEU A 181 -3.24 6.46 -11.23
CA LEU A 181 -2.18 5.48 -11.32
C LEU A 181 -1.21 5.76 -12.48
N GLU A 182 -1.73 6.11 -13.65
CA GLU A 182 -0.91 6.49 -14.81
C GLU A 182 -0.09 7.75 -14.53
N SER A 183 -0.68 8.73 -13.83
CA SER A 183 0.03 9.93 -13.39
C SER A 183 1.16 9.61 -12.40
N ILE A 184 0.94 8.66 -11.47
CA ILE A 184 2.01 8.16 -10.59
C ILE A 184 3.12 7.48 -11.39
N GLN A 185 2.79 6.58 -12.33
CA GLN A 185 3.77 5.87 -13.17
C GLN A 185 4.63 6.85 -13.97
N SER A 186 3.98 7.77 -14.67
CA SER A 186 4.66 8.77 -15.51
C SER A 186 5.55 9.70 -14.69
N ALA A 187 5.08 10.19 -13.53
CA ALA A 187 5.90 11.02 -12.66
C ALA A 187 7.09 10.24 -12.07
N LEU A 188 6.89 8.96 -11.76
CA LEU A 188 7.92 8.06 -11.24
C LEU A 188 9.03 7.84 -12.28
N ASP A 189 8.66 7.52 -13.51
CA ASP A 189 9.62 7.31 -14.61
C ASP A 189 10.40 8.59 -14.91
N GLU A 190 9.73 9.75 -14.95
CA GLU A 190 10.39 11.04 -15.16
C GLU A 190 11.37 11.37 -14.02
N SER A 191 10.95 11.17 -12.77
CA SER A 191 11.78 11.45 -11.60
C SER A 191 12.97 10.51 -11.52
N TYR A 192 12.81 9.25 -11.90
CA TYR A 192 13.90 8.28 -11.97
C TYR A 192 14.89 8.62 -13.07
N ARG A 193 14.42 8.96 -14.29
CA ARG A 193 15.28 9.42 -15.39
C ARG A 193 16.06 10.67 -15.02
N ALA A 194 15.44 11.59 -14.28
CA ALA A 194 16.08 12.80 -13.77
C ALA A 194 16.97 12.56 -12.52
N SER A 195 17.17 11.30 -12.10
CA SER A 195 17.93 10.94 -10.89
C SER A 195 17.43 11.60 -9.60
N ARG A 196 16.16 12.02 -9.55
CA ARG A 196 15.50 12.61 -8.37
C ARG A 196 15.00 11.55 -7.39
N ILE A 197 14.80 10.32 -7.86
CA ILE A 197 14.39 9.16 -7.06
C ILE A 197 15.43 8.06 -7.18
N ALA A 198 15.73 7.42 -6.05
CA ALA A 198 16.66 6.31 -5.99
C ALA A 198 16.05 5.00 -6.57
N GLU A 199 16.92 4.15 -7.10
CA GLU A 199 16.57 2.87 -7.76
C GLU A 199 15.76 1.93 -6.86
N ASP A 200 16.03 1.90 -5.55
CA ASP A 200 15.31 1.10 -4.56
C ASP A 200 13.84 1.54 -4.42
N ILE A 201 13.59 2.84 -4.32
CA ILE A 201 12.25 3.42 -4.29
C ILE A 201 11.53 3.15 -5.61
N TYR A 202 12.19 3.35 -6.74
CA TYR A 202 11.62 3.12 -8.08
C TYR A 202 11.07 1.69 -8.22
N LEU A 203 11.91 0.70 -7.95
CA LEU A 203 11.53 -0.72 -8.03
C LEU A 203 10.49 -1.10 -6.98
N LEU A 204 10.59 -0.55 -5.77
CA LEU A 204 9.61 -0.80 -4.72
C LEU A 204 8.21 -0.34 -5.12
N VAL A 205 8.08 0.87 -5.65
CA VAL A 205 6.80 1.41 -6.12
C VAL A 205 6.22 0.52 -7.23
N TRP A 206 7.03 0.14 -8.22
CA TRP A 206 6.60 -0.77 -9.28
C TRP A 206 6.11 -2.12 -8.76
N LEU A 207 6.77 -2.71 -7.77
CA LEU A 207 6.31 -3.93 -7.12
C LEU A 207 4.95 -3.75 -6.42
N PHE A 208 4.73 -2.63 -5.73
CA PHE A 208 3.42 -2.33 -5.13
C PHE A 208 2.32 -2.25 -6.19
N MET A 209 2.59 -1.63 -7.35
CA MET A 209 1.65 -1.56 -8.45
C MET A 209 1.40 -2.94 -9.09
N ALA A 210 2.45 -3.73 -9.30
CA ALA A 210 2.40 -4.99 -10.03
C ALA A 210 1.79 -6.14 -9.22
N LEU A 211 1.99 -6.17 -7.89
CA LEU A 211 1.60 -7.33 -7.07
C LEU A 211 0.60 -7.02 -5.94
N GLY A 212 0.38 -5.74 -5.58
CA GLY A 212 -0.57 -5.35 -4.54
C GLY A 212 -0.31 -5.96 -3.14
N GLN A 213 0.94 -6.34 -2.83
CA GLN A 213 1.27 -7.03 -1.58
C GLN A 213 1.44 -6.04 -0.40
N ARG A 214 1.42 -6.58 0.82
CA ARG A 214 1.52 -5.78 2.05
C ARG A 214 2.98 -5.34 2.28
N PRO A 215 3.22 -4.16 2.90
CA PRO A 215 4.57 -3.72 3.25
C PRO A 215 5.39 -4.74 4.05
N SER A 216 4.75 -5.50 4.93
CA SER A 216 5.41 -6.57 5.71
C SER A 216 5.96 -7.69 4.85
N GLN A 217 5.38 -7.95 3.68
CA GLN A 217 5.83 -8.99 2.75
C GLN A 217 7.11 -8.52 2.07
N TYR A 218 7.11 -7.32 1.46
CA TYR A 218 8.31 -6.72 0.88
C TYR A 218 9.43 -6.51 1.90
N ALA A 219 9.08 -6.14 3.13
CA ALA A 219 10.05 -5.96 4.21
C ALA A 219 10.74 -7.26 4.63
N ALA A 220 10.11 -8.41 4.35
CA ALA A 220 10.65 -9.73 4.65
C ALA A 220 11.30 -10.40 3.42
N MET A 221 11.31 -9.75 2.26
CA MET A 221 11.91 -10.28 1.03
C MET A 221 13.43 -10.14 1.05
N LYS A 222 14.09 -11.11 0.41
CA LYS A 222 15.53 -11.23 0.29
C LYS A 222 15.95 -11.25 -1.17
N VAL A 223 17.22 -11.01 -1.44
CA VAL A 223 17.74 -11.01 -2.82
C VAL A 223 17.60 -12.38 -3.49
N CYS A 224 17.69 -13.48 -2.73
CA CYS A 224 17.47 -14.84 -3.24
C CYS A 224 16.04 -15.10 -3.75
N ASP A 225 15.08 -14.23 -3.43
CA ASP A 225 13.69 -14.42 -3.84
C ASP A 225 13.43 -14.02 -5.30
N VAL A 226 14.37 -13.31 -5.94
CA VAL A 226 14.23 -12.83 -7.32
C VAL A 226 14.94 -13.78 -8.28
N MET A 227 14.15 -14.49 -9.09
CA MET A 227 14.62 -15.57 -9.96
C MET A 227 14.38 -15.24 -11.42
N ILE A 228 15.37 -15.55 -12.26
CA ILE A 228 15.25 -15.51 -13.71
C ILE A 228 15.54 -16.92 -14.23
N SER A 229 14.72 -17.38 -15.17
CA SER A 229 14.92 -18.65 -15.88
C SER A 229 14.66 -18.46 -17.37
N SER A 230 15.42 -19.18 -18.20
CA SER A 230 15.14 -19.25 -19.64
C SER A 230 14.08 -20.32 -19.87
N VAL A 231 13.02 -19.97 -20.59
CA VAL A 231 11.99 -20.92 -21.01
C VAL A 231 12.43 -21.57 -22.33
N PRO A 232 12.08 -22.85 -22.59
CA PRO A 232 12.24 -23.45 -23.91
C PRO A 232 11.48 -22.61 -24.94
N GLY A 233 12.21 -21.91 -25.83
CA GLY A 233 11.65 -20.92 -26.76
C GLY A 233 12.41 -19.59 -26.79
N GLY A 234 13.33 -19.35 -25.84
CA GLY A 234 14.17 -18.15 -25.79
C GLY A 234 13.57 -17.00 -24.97
N ASP A 235 12.32 -17.13 -24.53
CA ASP A 235 11.69 -16.18 -23.63
C ASP A 235 12.25 -16.26 -22.21
N ILE A 236 12.39 -15.10 -21.58
CA ILE A 236 12.89 -14.98 -20.21
C ILE A 236 11.71 -14.96 -19.23
N SER A 237 11.64 -15.95 -18.35
CA SER A 237 10.68 -15.96 -17.24
C SER A 237 11.28 -15.31 -16.00
N CYS A 238 10.64 -14.23 -15.54
CA CYS A 238 11.00 -13.54 -14.31
C CYS A 238 10.00 -13.90 -13.20
N MET A 239 10.49 -14.44 -12.10
CA MET A 239 9.67 -14.86 -10.97
C MET A 239 10.18 -14.26 -9.66
N VAL A 240 9.25 -14.06 -8.72
CA VAL A 240 9.57 -13.57 -7.39
C VAL A 240 8.84 -14.35 -6.31
N ASN A 241 9.59 -14.80 -5.30
CA ASN A 241 9.04 -15.51 -4.14
C ASN A 241 8.66 -14.51 -3.04
N VAL A 242 7.36 -14.30 -2.86
CA VAL A 242 6.83 -13.34 -1.88
C VAL A 242 6.46 -14.08 -0.58
N PRO A 243 6.97 -13.67 0.59
CA PRO A 243 6.55 -14.22 1.87
C PRO A 243 5.05 -14.02 2.11
N ARG A 244 4.36 -15.06 2.58
CA ARG A 244 2.92 -14.96 2.90
C ARG A 244 2.71 -14.26 4.22
N ALA A 245 1.73 -13.35 4.28
CA ALA A 245 1.43 -12.59 5.50
C ALA A 245 0.09 -12.99 6.11
N LYS A 246 -0.04 -12.78 7.43
CA LYS A 246 -1.23 -13.11 8.24
C LYS A 246 -1.61 -14.61 8.24
N GLN A 247 -0.69 -15.48 7.86
CA GLN A 247 -0.84 -16.91 8.11
C GLN A 247 -0.67 -17.21 9.60
N ARG A 248 -1.14 -18.38 10.05
CA ARG A 248 -0.93 -18.85 11.44
C ARG A 248 0.51 -19.31 11.70
N ASN A 249 1.48 -18.82 10.92
CA ASN A 249 2.87 -19.17 11.03
C ASN A 249 3.60 -18.24 12.01
N ALA A 250 4.58 -18.80 12.71
CA ALA A 250 5.41 -18.07 13.67
C ALA A 250 6.38 -17.10 12.98
N HIS A 251 6.94 -17.53 11.85
CA HIS A 251 7.93 -16.78 11.09
C HIS A 251 7.37 -16.36 9.71
N PRO A 252 7.63 -15.13 9.21
CA PRO A 252 7.00 -14.60 8.00
C PRO A 252 7.43 -15.31 6.72
N ARG A 253 8.59 -15.98 6.73
CA ARG A 253 9.14 -16.70 5.56
C ARG A 253 8.91 -18.22 5.59
N VAL A 254 8.00 -18.73 6.42
CA VAL A 254 7.67 -20.17 6.45
C VAL A 254 7.01 -20.61 5.16
N GLU A 255 6.14 -19.77 4.61
CA GLU A 255 5.49 -20.00 3.33
C GLU A 255 5.81 -18.84 2.39
N LEU A 256 6.33 -19.19 1.22
CA LEU A 256 6.62 -18.28 0.13
C LEU A 256 5.66 -18.59 -1.02
N LYS A 257 5.29 -17.56 -1.77
CA LYS A 257 4.41 -17.68 -2.91
C LYS A 257 5.06 -17.08 -4.14
N THR A 258 5.26 -17.91 -5.16
CA THR A 258 5.88 -17.49 -6.41
C THR A 258 4.90 -16.67 -7.24
N ARG A 259 5.36 -15.52 -7.74
CA ARG A 259 4.62 -14.61 -8.61
C ARG A 259 5.42 -14.34 -9.87
N SER A 260 4.76 -14.33 -11.01
CA SER A 260 5.37 -13.94 -12.28
C SER A 260 5.46 -12.42 -12.39
N LEU A 261 6.56 -11.93 -12.96
CA LEU A 261 6.76 -10.53 -13.31
C LEU A 261 6.98 -10.41 -14.82
N VAL A 262 6.47 -9.33 -15.40
CA VAL A 262 6.82 -8.96 -16.77
C VAL A 262 8.32 -8.65 -16.86
N SER A 263 8.96 -9.02 -17.96
CA SER A 263 10.42 -8.92 -18.11
C SER A 263 10.94 -7.50 -17.95
N GLN A 264 10.15 -6.49 -18.33
CA GLN A 264 10.47 -5.07 -18.16
C GLN A 264 10.66 -4.65 -16.70
N LEU A 265 10.04 -5.37 -15.75
CA LEU A 265 10.23 -5.15 -14.31
C LEU A 265 11.16 -6.21 -13.69
N GLY A 266 11.04 -7.46 -14.12
CA GLY A 266 11.80 -8.58 -13.59
C GLY A 266 13.30 -8.49 -13.85
N LEU A 267 13.71 -8.09 -15.06
CA LEU A 267 15.13 -7.95 -15.41
C LEU A 267 15.82 -6.85 -14.60
N PRO A 268 15.30 -5.60 -14.53
CA PRO A 268 15.89 -4.57 -13.67
C PRO A 268 15.90 -4.97 -12.18
N LEU A 269 14.83 -5.60 -11.70
CA LEU A 269 14.77 -6.04 -10.29
C LEU A 269 15.83 -7.08 -9.97
N HIS A 270 16.09 -8.03 -10.87
CA HIS A 270 17.14 -9.02 -10.68
C HIS A 270 18.54 -8.39 -10.72
N ALA A 271 18.81 -7.48 -11.66
CA ALA A 271 20.06 -6.74 -11.71
C ALA A 271 20.31 -5.96 -10.41
N TYR A 272 19.27 -5.29 -9.89
CA TYR A 272 19.29 -4.64 -8.59
C TYR A 272 19.56 -5.64 -7.44
N ALA A 273 18.89 -6.80 -7.42
CA ALA A 273 19.11 -7.83 -6.40
C ALA A 273 20.55 -8.35 -6.41
N GLN A 274 21.15 -8.55 -7.59
CA GLN A 274 22.57 -8.91 -7.72
C GLN A 274 23.51 -7.82 -7.18
N LYS A 275 23.23 -6.55 -7.49
CA LYS A 275 23.99 -5.40 -6.96
C LYS A 275 23.93 -5.36 -5.43
N ILE A 276 22.77 -5.61 -4.82
CA ILE A 276 22.62 -5.72 -3.37
C ILE A 276 23.39 -6.93 -2.83
N SER A 277 23.27 -8.11 -3.44
CA SER A 277 24.02 -9.29 -3.00
C SER A 277 25.53 -9.03 -2.97
N ARG A 278 26.10 -8.42 -4.03
CA ARG A 278 27.52 -8.05 -4.06
C ARG A 278 27.91 -7.06 -2.96
N ARG A 279 27.05 -6.07 -2.67
CA ARG A 279 27.28 -5.11 -1.58
C ARG A 279 27.36 -5.77 -0.20
N PHE A 280 26.62 -6.86 0.01
CA PHE A 280 26.60 -7.58 1.28
C PHE A 280 27.56 -8.77 1.35
N ALA A 281 28.37 -8.99 0.32
CA ALA A 281 29.45 -9.97 0.35
C ALA A 281 30.46 -9.62 1.46
N GLY A 282 30.74 -10.57 2.36
CA GLY A 282 31.62 -10.36 3.52
C GLY A 282 30.97 -9.62 4.70
N ILE A 283 29.81 -8.98 4.53
CA ILE A 283 29.03 -8.38 5.63
C ILE A 283 28.11 -9.43 6.26
N LEU A 284 27.40 -10.19 5.42
CA LEU A 284 26.58 -11.31 5.85
C LEU A 284 27.29 -12.63 5.54
N LYS A 285 27.07 -13.65 6.36
CA LYS A 285 27.59 -15.01 6.13
C LYS A 285 27.14 -15.56 4.77
N ASP A 286 25.90 -15.27 4.40
CA ASP A 286 25.33 -15.56 3.08
C ASP A 286 24.73 -14.26 2.53
N SER A 287 25.36 -13.70 1.50
CA SER A 287 24.93 -12.45 0.89
C SER A 287 23.60 -12.59 0.13
N THR A 288 23.22 -13.81 -0.26
CA THR A 288 21.92 -14.09 -0.88
C THR A 288 20.76 -13.92 0.11
N GLN A 289 21.07 -13.94 1.41
CA GLN A 289 20.10 -13.72 2.47
C GLN A 289 19.89 -12.23 2.81
N ALA A 290 20.60 -11.32 2.14
CA ALA A 290 20.43 -9.89 2.31
C ALA A 290 18.98 -9.46 1.98
N PRO A 291 18.44 -8.43 2.66
CA PRO A 291 17.14 -7.86 2.31
C PRO A 291 17.12 -7.40 0.86
N LEU A 292 16.01 -7.61 0.15
CA LEU A 292 15.85 -7.06 -1.20
C LEU A 292 15.90 -5.51 -1.17
N PHE A 293 15.30 -4.90 -0.16
CA PHE A 293 15.36 -3.46 0.09
C PHE A 293 16.06 -3.23 1.43
N PRO A 294 17.40 -3.07 1.45
CA PRO A 294 18.16 -2.98 2.69
C PRO A 294 18.19 -1.56 3.27
N ARG A 295 18.14 -1.48 4.60
CA ARG A 295 18.46 -0.25 5.34
C ARG A 295 19.95 0.06 5.27
N LYS A 296 20.29 1.34 5.44
CA LYS A 296 21.69 1.79 5.58
C LYS A 296 22.34 1.32 6.88
N GLN A 297 21.57 1.26 7.97
CA GLN A 297 22.07 0.95 9.32
C GLN A 297 21.39 -0.29 9.90
N ILE A 298 22.16 -1.06 10.68
CA ILE A 298 21.66 -2.18 11.48
C ILE A 298 20.92 -1.61 12.70
N SER A 299 19.86 -2.30 13.12
CA SER A 299 19.32 -2.13 14.47
C SER A 299 19.68 -3.38 15.27
N GLU A 300 20.25 -3.20 16.46
CA GLU A 300 20.69 -4.27 17.37
C GLU A 300 19.56 -5.27 17.69
N LEU A 301 18.31 -4.83 17.60
CA LEU A 301 17.12 -5.65 17.83
C LEU A 301 16.79 -6.60 16.65
N SER A 302 17.53 -6.56 15.55
CA SER A 302 17.16 -7.21 14.27
C SER A 302 17.72 -8.63 14.10
N CYS A 303 17.76 -9.44 15.15
CA CYS A 303 18.29 -10.80 15.09
C CYS A 303 17.63 -11.63 13.95
N GLY A 304 18.43 -12.11 13.00
CA GLY A 304 17.99 -12.87 11.82
C GLY A 304 17.29 -12.03 10.72
N PHE A 305 17.13 -10.73 10.95
CA PHE A 305 16.57 -9.74 10.04
C PHE A 305 17.46 -8.50 9.95
N GLU A 306 18.77 -8.71 10.02
CA GLU A 306 19.78 -7.67 9.90
C GLU A 306 19.53 -6.88 8.61
N TYR A 307 19.66 -5.55 8.70
CA TYR A 307 19.41 -4.61 7.60
C TYR A 307 17.98 -4.60 7.01
N HIS A 308 17.04 -5.45 7.43
CA HIS A 308 15.68 -5.40 6.92
C HIS A 308 14.96 -4.15 7.43
N HIS A 309 14.10 -3.59 6.59
CA HIS A 309 13.09 -2.65 7.05
C HIS A 309 12.07 -3.33 7.97
N THR A 310 11.51 -2.57 8.91
CA THR A 310 10.21 -2.92 9.48
C THR A 310 9.12 -2.59 8.48
N SER A 311 7.97 -3.27 8.57
CA SER A 311 6.79 -3.00 7.74
C SER A 311 6.43 -1.51 7.71
N SER A 312 6.45 -0.86 8.88
CA SER A 312 6.16 0.58 8.99
C SER A 312 7.21 1.44 8.30
N SER A 313 8.49 1.14 8.46
CA SER A 313 9.55 1.93 7.83
C SER A 313 9.65 1.75 6.32
N LEU A 314 9.28 0.59 5.79
CA LEU A 314 9.22 0.37 4.34
C LEU A 314 8.03 1.10 3.76
N ALA A 315 6.89 1.08 4.46
CA ALA A 315 5.73 1.89 4.08
C ALA A 315 6.05 3.40 4.13
N GLU A 316 6.87 3.84 5.08
CA GLU A 316 7.34 5.22 5.18
C GLU A 316 8.32 5.58 4.05
N MET A 317 9.28 4.70 3.73
CA MET A 317 10.16 4.86 2.57
C MET A 317 9.36 4.99 1.26
N LEU A 318 8.35 4.14 1.07
CA LEU A 318 7.42 4.22 -0.06
C LEU A 318 6.70 5.57 -0.11
N ARG A 319 6.16 6.00 1.04
CA ARG A 319 5.42 7.27 1.15
C ARG A 319 6.32 8.46 0.82
N GLN A 320 7.51 8.54 1.41
CA GLN A 320 8.47 9.61 1.15
C GLN A 320 8.87 9.66 -0.33
N GLY A 321 9.16 8.51 -0.94
CA GLY A 321 9.47 8.41 -2.36
C GLY A 321 8.37 8.92 -3.27
N LEU A 322 7.10 8.65 -2.91
CA LEU A 322 5.94 9.08 -3.69
C LEU A 322 5.55 10.53 -3.42
N ASP A 323 5.76 11.04 -2.21
CA ASP A 323 5.53 12.45 -1.87
C ASP A 323 6.45 13.39 -2.69
N LEU A 324 7.65 12.92 -3.06
CA LEU A 324 8.58 13.64 -3.95
C LEU A 324 8.03 13.83 -5.37
N LEU A 325 7.11 12.98 -5.83
CA LEU A 325 6.53 13.07 -7.17
C LEU A 325 5.56 14.24 -7.32
N ASN A 326 5.00 14.76 -6.21
CA ASN A 326 4.05 15.87 -6.20
C ASN A 326 2.86 15.69 -7.16
N VAL A 327 2.38 14.45 -7.34
CA VAL A 327 1.27 14.13 -8.25
C VAL A 327 -0.05 14.64 -7.68
N LYS A 328 -0.85 15.31 -8.52
CA LYS A 328 -2.21 15.75 -8.17
C LYS A 328 -3.25 14.73 -8.62
N SER A 329 -4.30 14.59 -7.81
CA SER A 329 -5.48 13.79 -8.11
C SER A 329 -6.42 14.59 -8.99
N GLU A 330 -6.85 14.03 -10.13
CA GLU A 330 -7.87 14.64 -10.99
C GLU A 330 -9.21 14.81 -10.28
N ARG A 331 -9.46 14.01 -9.24
CA ARG A 331 -10.72 14.01 -8.49
C ARG A 331 -10.80 15.11 -7.44
N THR A 332 -9.67 15.52 -6.89
CA THR A 332 -9.64 16.46 -5.75
C THR A 332 -8.86 17.74 -6.03
N GLY A 333 -8.07 17.77 -7.11
CA GLY A 333 -7.13 18.86 -7.42
C GLY A 333 -5.96 18.99 -6.43
N LYS A 334 -5.95 18.18 -5.36
CA LYS A 334 -4.92 18.16 -4.32
C LYS A 334 -3.90 17.06 -4.60
N ARG A 335 -2.77 17.08 -3.89
CA ARG A 335 -1.78 16.00 -3.92
C ARG A 335 -2.46 14.67 -3.61
N ILE A 336 -2.16 13.64 -4.39
CA ILE A 336 -2.68 12.29 -4.17
C ILE A 336 -2.24 11.83 -2.78
N HIS A 337 -3.18 11.35 -1.96
CA HIS A 337 -2.82 10.69 -0.71
C HIS A 337 -2.33 9.27 -1.03
N VAL A 338 -1.02 9.06 -0.90
CA VAL A 338 -0.39 7.82 -1.31
C VAL A 338 -0.16 6.90 -0.12
N ALA A 339 -0.66 5.67 -0.21
CA ALA A 339 -0.45 4.65 0.81
C ALA A 339 -0.38 3.25 0.20
N ALA A 340 0.45 2.38 0.80
CA ALA A 340 0.58 0.97 0.39
C ALA A 340 -0.76 0.22 0.30
N VAL A 341 -1.71 0.55 1.18
CA VAL A 341 -3.05 -0.04 1.17
C VAL A 341 -3.85 0.34 -0.08
N ARG A 342 -3.64 1.53 -0.64
CA ARG A 342 -4.32 1.96 -1.87
C ARG A 342 -3.84 1.17 -3.07
N PHE A 343 -2.53 0.89 -3.20
CA PHE A 343 -2.02 0.01 -4.27
C PHE A 343 -2.65 -1.37 -4.21
N ARG A 344 -2.72 -1.96 -3.02
CA ARG A 344 -3.40 -3.24 -2.81
C ARG A 344 -4.88 -3.19 -3.21
N ARG A 345 -5.59 -2.13 -2.81
CA ARG A 345 -7.00 -1.94 -3.15
C ARG A 345 -7.18 -1.79 -4.67
N THR A 346 -6.32 -1.00 -5.31
CA THR A 346 -6.30 -0.80 -6.76
C THR A 346 -6.08 -2.11 -7.50
N PHE A 347 -5.11 -2.91 -7.05
CA PHE A 347 -4.83 -4.22 -7.63
C PHE A 347 -6.06 -5.14 -7.52
N GLY A 348 -6.68 -5.23 -6.33
CA GLY A 348 -7.90 -6.04 -6.13
C GLY A 348 -9.09 -5.56 -6.96
N THR A 349 -9.33 -4.25 -7.01
CA THR A 349 -10.40 -3.64 -7.81
C THR A 349 -10.18 -3.88 -9.31
N ARG A 350 -8.95 -3.76 -9.80
CA ARG A 350 -8.64 -4.03 -11.22
C ARG A 350 -8.82 -5.49 -11.60
N ALA A 351 -8.42 -6.43 -10.73
CA ALA A 351 -8.68 -7.85 -10.96
C ALA A 351 -10.19 -8.12 -11.05
N ALA A 352 -11.01 -7.49 -10.20
CA ALA A 352 -12.47 -7.59 -10.29
C ALA A 352 -13.01 -6.99 -11.60
N GLN A 353 -12.47 -5.85 -12.04
CA GLN A 353 -12.83 -5.23 -13.32
C GLN A 353 -12.42 -6.08 -14.53
N GLU A 354 -11.37 -6.88 -14.43
CA GLU A 354 -10.98 -7.87 -15.46
C GLU A 354 -11.91 -9.12 -15.47
N GLY A 355 -12.96 -9.14 -14.64
CA GLY A 355 -13.91 -10.25 -14.55
C GLY A 355 -13.44 -11.41 -13.67
N HIS A 356 -12.35 -11.25 -12.91
CA HIS A 356 -11.91 -12.30 -12.00
C HIS A 356 -12.85 -12.43 -10.81
N GLY A 357 -13.30 -13.67 -10.53
CA GLY A 357 -14.14 -13.97 -9.38
C GLY A 357 -13.40 -13.87 -8.03
N GLU A 358 -14.16 -13.94 -6.93
CA GLU A 358 -13.62 -13.77 -5.57
C GLU A 358 -12.47 -14.70 -5.22
N LEU A 359 -12.50 -15.96 -5.68
CA LEU A 359 -11.44 -16.93 -5.41
C LEU A 359 -10.11 -16.53 -6.07
N VAL A 360 -10.16 -16.06 -7.31
CA VAL A 360 -8.97 -15.61 -8.04
C VAL A 360 -8.40 -14.34 -7.40
N ILE A 361 -9.26 -13.38 -7.05
CA ILE A 361 -8.81 -12.15 -6.37
C ILE A 361 -8.22 -12.49 -4.98
N ALA A 362 -8.84 -13.41 -4.24
CA ALA A 362 -8.30 -13.91 -2.97
C ALA A 362 -6.90 -14.50 -3.16
N GLU A 363 -6.75 -15.32 -4.20
CA GLU A 363 -5.50 -15.98 -4.57
C GLU A 363 -4.41 -14.95 -4.91
N LEU A 364 -4.70 -13.95 -5.74
CA LEU A 364 -3.76 -12.89 -6.13
C LEU A 364 -3.34 -12.01 -4.95
N LEU A 365 -4.31 -11.62 -4.11
CA LEU A 365 -4.06 -10.81 -2.92
C LEU A 365 -3.43 -11.60 -1.77
N ASP A 366 -3.24 -12.91 -1.88
CA ASP A 366 -2.75 -13.75 -0.79
C ASP A 366 -3.67 -13.73 0.44
N HIS A 367 -4.96 -13.95 0.20
CA HIS A 367 -5.95 -14.22 1.24
C HIS A 367 -6.12 -15.72 1.43
N SER A 368 -6.42 -16.13 2.66
CA SER A 368 -6.75 -17.53 2.98
C SER A 368 -8.26 -17.80 2.90
N ASP A 369 -9.08 -16.75 2.79
CA ASP A 369 -10.53 -16.80 2.66
C ASP A 369 -11.05 -15.63 1.79
N THR A 370 -12.34 -15.67 1.43
CA THR A 370 -12.99 -14.64 0.60
C THR A 370 -13.71 -13.57 1.41
N GLN A 371 -13.67 -13.60 2.76
CA GLN A 371 -14.49 -12.73 3.62
C GLN A 371 -14.24 -11.23 3.46
N SER A 372 -13.12 -10.86 2.85
CA SER A 372 -12.71 -9.49 2.60
C SER A 372 -12.60 -9.14 1.11
N VAL A 373 -12.93 -10.09 0.23
CA VAL A 373 -12.74 -9.96 -1.22
C VAL A 373 -14.01 -9.48 -1.91
N GLY A 374 -15.19 -9.86 -1.41
CA GLY A 374 -16.46 -9.44 -2.01
C GLY A 374 -16.63 -7.93 -2.14
N VAL A 375 -15.89 -7.13 -1.36
CA VAL A 375 -15.86 -5.66 -1.49
C VAL A 375 -15.26 -5.16 -2.81
N TYR A 376 -14.41 -5.95 -3.48
CA TYR A 376 -13.85 -5.60 -4.79
C TYR A 376 -14.82 -5.92 -5.92
N VAL A 377 -15.47 -7.08 -5.85
CA VAL A 377 -16.49 -7.50 -6.83
C VAL A 377 -17.72 -6.61 -6.72
N ALA A 378 -18.16 -6.29 -5.50
CA ALA A 378 -19.28 -5.38 -5.27
C ALA A 378 -18.96 -3.92 -5.64
N ALA A 379 -17.68 -3.56 -5.79
CA ALA A 379 -17.26 -2.23 -6.17
C ALA A 379 -17.11 -2.04 -7.69
N ILE A 380 -17.42 -3.05 -8.52
CA ILE A 380 -17.44 -2.89 -9.98
C ILE A 380 -18.50 -1.84 -10.32
N PRO A 381 -18.12 -0.64 -10.79
CA PRO A 381 -19.09 0.37 -11.14
C PRO A 381 -19.68 0.02 -12.50
N GLU A 382 -21.01 -0.10 -12.57
CA GLU A 382 -21.79 0.14 -13.79
C GLU A 382 -21.64 1.59 -14.30
N ILE A 383 -20.97 2.45 -13.52
CA ILE A 383 -20.73 3.85 -13.84
C ILE A 383 -19.28 4.03 -14.29
N ALA A 384 -18.99 3.64 -15.53
CA ALA A 384 -17.98 4.36 -16.30
C ALA A 384 -18.44 5.82 -16.30
N ALA A 385 -17.72 6.74 -15.66
CA ALA A 385 -17.97 8.14 -15.91
C ALA A 385 -17.76 8.37 -17.42
N ARG A 386 -18.83 8.76 -18.11
CA ARG A 386 -18.76 9.12 -19.52
C ARG A 386 -17.94 10.40 -19.59
N ILE A 387 -16.71 10.32 -20.12
CA ILE A 387 -15.91 11.51 -20.41
C ILE A 387 -16.44 12.06 -21.73
N ASP A 388 -17.22 13.14 -21.65
CA ASP A 388 -17.59 13.94 -22.81
C ASP A 388 -16.62 15.13 -22.96
N ARG A 389 -16.82 15.94 -24.01
CA ARG A 389 -15.95 17.08 -24.31
C ARG A 389 -15.92 18.11 -23.16
N ALA A 390 -17.07 18.39 -22.55
CA ALA A 390 -17.18 19.39 -21.48
C ALA A 390 -16.45 18.92 -20.23
N ILE A 391 -16.61 17.65 -19.86
CA ILE A 391 -15.90 17.01 -18.75
C ILE A 391 -14.40 16.98 -19.04
N ALA A 392 -13.99 16.60 -20.25
CA ALA A 392 -12.59 16.54 -20.64
C ALA A 392 -11.89 17.90 -20.49
N LEU A 393 -12.51 18.97 -20.99
CA LEU A 393 -11.98 20.32 -20.86
C LEU A 393 -11.98 20.80 -19.39
N THR A 394 -13.03 20.51 -18.63
CA THR A 394 -13.11 20.93 -17.22
C THR A 394 -12.06 20.23 -16.35
N MET A 395 -11.80 18.94 -16.61
CA MET A 395 -10.85 18.14 -15.84
C MET A 395 -9.39 18.29 -16.30
N ALA A 396 -9.15 18.75 -17.54
CA ALA A 396 -7.82 18.83 -18.13
C ALA A 396 -6.77 19.52 -17.23
N PRO A 397 -7.02 20.72 -16.64
CA PRO A 397 -6.06 21.37 -15.74
C PRO A 397 -5.72 20.58 -14.47
N LEU A 398 -6.66 19.74 -14.01
CA LEU A 398 -6.50 18.95 -12.79
C LEU A 398 -5.70 17.68 -13.05
N ALA A 399 -5.82 17.10 -14.24
CA ALA A 399 -5.12 15.89 -14.63
C ALA A 399 -3.62 16.12 -14.89
N GLN A 400 -3.23 17.33 -15.34
CA GLN A 400 -1.85 17.69 -15.68
C GLN A 400 -1.19 16.64 -16.58
N ALA A 401 -1.97 16.17 -17.54
CA ALA A 401 -1.66 15.01 -18.37
C ALA A 401 -0.75 15.37 -19.53
N PHE A 402 -0.78 16.62 -19.99
CA PHE A 402 0.16 17.15 -20.97
C PHE A 402 1.50 17.48 -20.30
N LYS A 403 2.60 17.06 -20.91
CA LYS A 403 3.98 17.24 -20.41
C LYS A 403 4.89 18.00 -21.36
N GLY A 404 4.39 18.30 -22.55
CA GLY A 404 5.14 19.01 -23.59
C GLY A 404 5.16 20.52 -23.38
N ARG A 405 5.58 21.23 -24.43
CA ARG A 405 5.60 22.69 -24.47
C ARG A 405 4.88 23.20 -25.70
N VAL A 406 3.84 24.02 -25.51
CA VAL A 406 3.14 24.68 -26.62
C VAL A 406 4.10 25.68 -27.28
N ILE A 407 4.20 25.61 -28.60
CA ILE A 407 5.02 26.50 -29.43
C ILE A 407 4.15 27.21 -30.46
N LYS A 408 4.62 28.36 -30.97
CA LYS A 408 3.87 29.12 -31.97
C LYS A 408 3.66 28.33 -33.25
N ASP A 409 4.76 27.89 -33.86
CA ASP A 409 4.81 27.20 -35.14
C ASP A 409 6.16 26.44 -35.25
N GLY A 410 6.39 25.78 -36.38
CA GLY A 410 7.59 24.98 -36.63
C GLY A 410 8.93 25.73 -36.47
N SER A 411 8.95 27.07 -36.52
CA SER A 411 10.18 27.86 -36.31
C SER A 411 10.70 27.81 -34.88
N GLU A 412 9.82 27.62 -33.89
CA GLU A 412 10.15 27.51 -32.47
C GLU A 412 10.40 26.06 -32.03
N ALA A 413 10.25 25.09 -32.94
CA ALA A 413 10.46 23.68 -32.64
C ALA A 413 11.94 23.39 -32.34
N SER A 414 12.18 22.46 -31.41
CA SER A 414 13.52 21.99 -31.06
C SER A 414 14.26 21.41 -32.28
N ARG A 415 13.51 20.87 -33.25
CA ARG A 415 13.98 20.35 -34.53
C ARG A 415 13.43 21.16 -35.72
N CYS A 416 13.44 22.50 -35.63
CA CYS A 416 12.84 23.42 -36.62
C CYS A 416 13.33 23.22 -38.07
N ASN A 417 14.57 22.79 -38.27
CA ASN A 417 15.15 22.54 -39.60
C ASN A 417 14.87 21.13 -40.15
N ASP A 418 14.07 20.33 -39.45
CA ASP A 418 13.83 18.93 -39.79
C ASP A 418 12.32 18.65 -39.95
N PRO A 419 11.83 18.60 -41.20
CA PRO A 419 10.42 18.31 -41.49
C PRO A 419 9.95 16.94 -40.99
N SER A 420 10.86 15.97 -40.76
CA SER A 420 10.50 14.66 -40.18
C SER A 420 10.06 14.75 -38.72
N SER A 421 10.29 15.91 -38.07
CA SER A 421 9.80 16.17 -36.72
C SER A 421 8.29 16.44 -36.68
N HIS A 422 7.66 16.77 -37.81
CA HIS A 422 6.24 17.13 -37.86
C HIS A 422 5.34 15.93 -37.55
N VAL A 423 4.45 16.13 -36.60
CA VAL A 423 3.44 15.14 -36.20
C VAL A 423 2.16 15.41 -36.97
N ILE A 424 1.86 14.54 -37.94
CA ILE A 424 0.70 14.64 -38.85
C ILE A 424 -0.06 13.32 -38.84
N ASP A 425 -1.39 13.36 -38.88
CA ASP A 425 -2.23 12.16 -39.05
C ASP A 425 -3.48 12.46 -39.90
N LEU A 426 -3.47 11.93 -41.13
CA LEU A 426 -4.53 12.10 -42.12
C LEU A 426 -5.87 11.46 -41.70
N ARG A 427 -5.86 10.54 -40.73
CA ARG A 427 -7.09 9.93 -40.19
C ARG A 427 -7.84 10.88 -39.27
N ILE A 428 -7.14 11.87 -38.72
CA ILE A 428 -7.72 12.87 -37.81
C ILE A 428 -7.99 14.16 -38.57
N ASP A 429 -7.03 14.63 -39.35
CA ASP A 429 -7.18 15.84 -40.15
C ASP A 429 -6.69 15.62 -41.59
N ARG A 430 -7.61 15.73 -42.54
CA ARG A 430 -7.34 15.52 -43.97
C ARG A 430 -6.55 16.66 -44.60
N SER A 431 -6.46 17.81 -43.94
CA SER A 431 -5.66 18.94 -44.45
C SER A 431 -4.15 18.70 -44.38
N ALA A 432 -3.72 17.63 -43.70
CA ALA A 432 -2.32 17.33 -43.43
C ALA A 432 -1.59 18.42 -42.62
N SER A 433 -2.35 19.27 -41.91
CA SER A 433 -1.79 20.31 -41.06
C SER A 433 -1.01 19.68 -39.89
N PRO A 434 0.24 20.09 -39.63
CA PRO A 434 0.99 19.59 -38.50
C PRO A 434 0.31 19.95 -37.18
N MET A 435 0.14 18.94 -36.33
CA MET A 435 -0.41 19.10 -34.99
C MET A 435 0.65 19.61 -34.00
N GLY A 436 1.92 19.39 -34.33
CA GLY A 436 3.05 19.73 -33.49
C GLY A 436 4.35 19.17 -34.06
N SER A 437 5.43 19.38 -33.32
CA SER A 437 6.75 18.83 -33.62
C SER A 437 7.22 17.87 -32.51
N CYS A 438 8.02 16.87 -32.89
CA CYS A 438 8.72 15.98 -31.96
C CYS A 438 10.13 16.52 -31.71
N GLY A 439 10.44 16.85 -30.45
CA GLY A 439 11.78 17.28 -30.03
C GLY A 439 12.77 16.14 -29.78
N GLN A 440 12.36 14.88 -29.95
CA GLN A 440 13.25 13.73 -29.74
C GLN A 440 14.11 13.49 -31.00
N HIS A 441 15.41 13.24 -30.82
CA HIS A 441 16.35 12.96 -31.91
C HIS A 441 16.48 11.47 -32.26
N SER A 442 15.98 10.58 -31.40
CA SER A 442 15.97 9.13 -31.67
C SER A 442 14.64 8.68 -32.26
N PHE A 443 14.64 7.52 -32.92
CA PHE A 443 13.42 6.91 -33.44
C PHE A 443 12.40 6.64 -32.32
N CYS A 444 11.13 6.93 -32.61
CA CYS A 444 10.00 6.73 -31.71
C CYS A 444 8.97 5.82 -32.39
N GLY A 445 8.69 4.65 -31.79
CA GLY A 445 7.71 3.67 -32.30
C GLY A 445 6.31 3.80 -31.69
N PHE A 446 6.05 4.84 -30.89
CA PHE A 446 4.75 5.05 -30.26
C PHE A 446 3.73 5.62 -31.25
N ALA A 447 2.44 5.37 -30.98
CA ALA A 447 1.35 5.75 -31.87
C ALA A 447 1.13 7.28 -31.90
N ALA A 448 1.85 7.97 -32.78
CA ALA A 448 1.58 9.37 -33.11
C ALA A 448 0.21 9.52 -33.79
N PRO A 449 -0.55 10.60 -33.53
CA PRO A 449 -0.25 11.69 -32.60
C PRO A 449 -0.75 11.39 -31.18
N VAL A 450 -1.50 10.31 -30.97
CA VAL A 450 -2.19 9.98 -29.71
C VAL A 450 -1.21 9.91 -28.53
N ALA A 451 -0.10 9.17 -28.68
CA ALA A 451 0.92 9.05 -27.65
C ALA A 451 1.74 10.33 -27.45
N CYS A 452 1.71 11.28 -28.40
CA CYS A 452 2.50 12.51 -28.32
C CYS A 452 1.96 13.46 -27.25
N TYR A 453 0.65 13.53 -27.04
CA TYR A 453 0.07 14.48 -26.08
C TYR A 453 0.44 14.21 -24.61
N THR A 454 0.88 13.01 -24.27
CA THR A 454 1.40 12.70 -22.91
C THR A 454 2.93 12.65 -22.86
N CYS A 455 3.60 12.85 -24.00
CA CYS A 455 5.05 12.85 -24.12
C CYS A 455 5.65 14.22 -23.77
N GLN A 456 6.75 14.23 -23.03
CA GLN A 456 7.48 15.45 -22.67
C GLN A 456 8.16 16.12 -23.87
N SER A 457 8.54 15.34 -24.88
CA SER A 457 9.22 15.85 -26.08
C SER A 457 8.26 16.37 -27.15
N PHE A 458 6.95 16.38 -26.90
CA PHE A 458 5.98 16.89 -27.86
C PHE A 458 5.83 18.40 -27.75
N GLU A 459 5.88 19.07 -28.90
CA GLU A 459 5.76 20.51 -29.02
C GLU A 459 4.53 20.86 -29.89
N PRO A 460 3.31 20.90 -29.31
CA PRO A 460 2.10 21.22 -30.06
C PRO A 460 2.12 22.67 -30.58
N TRP A 461 1.65 22.86 -31.82
CA TRP A 461 1.61 24.17 -32.47
C TRP A 461 0.32 24.93 -32.11
N LEU A 462 0.40 26.25 -31.92
CA LEU A 462 -0.78 27.06 -31.53
C LEU A 462 -1.98 26.90 -32.47
N ASP A 463 -1.73 26.77 -33.76
CA ASP A 463 -2.75 26.62 -34.81
C ASP A 463 -2.96 25.16 -35.26
N GLY A 464 -2.41 24.20 -34.51
CA GLY A 464 -2.62 22.79 -34.78
C GLY A 464 -4.08 22.35 -34.59
N PRO A 465 -4.56 21.33 -35.32
CA PRO A 465 -5.96 20.87 -35.27
C PRO A 465 -6.28 20.03 -34.00
N HIS A 466 -5.92 20.55 -32.81
CA HIS A 466 -6.11 19.86 -31.52
C HIS A 466 -7.56 19.53 -31.19
N ALA A 467 -8.51 20.38 -31.62
CA ALA A 467 -9.93 20.12 -31.46
C ALA A 467 -10.37 18.87 -32.24
N ALA A 468 -9.88 18.70 -33.48
CA ALA A 468 -10.15 17.51 -34.27
C ALA A 468 -9.56 16.24 -33.64
N VAL A 469 -8.38 16.35 -33.00
CA VAL A 469 -7.78 15.25 -32.23
C VAL A 469 -8.67 14.87 -31.04
N LEU A 470 -9.17 15.85 -30.28
CA LEU A 470 -10.06 15.60 -29.14
C LEU A 470 -11.35 14.91 -29.59
N ASP A 471 -11.99 15.43 -30.63
CA ASP A 471 -13.23 14.86 -31.17
C ASP A 471 -13.02 13.45 -31.71
N HIS A 472 -11.89 13.19 -32.39
CA HIS A 472 -11.51 11.85 -32.84
C HIS A 472 -11.36 10.86 -31.68
N LEU A 473 -10.68 11.25 -30.59
CA LEU A 473 -10.49 10.39 -29.42
C LEU A 473 -11.81 10.12 -28.68
N LEU A 474 -12.67 11.12 -28.53
CA LEU A 474 -13.99 10.96 -27.91
C LEU A 474 -14.89 10.04 -28.74
N ALA A 475 -14.90 10.18 -30.07
CA ALA A 475 -15.65 9.30 -30.96
C ALA A 475 -15.15 7.85 -30.88
N LYS A 476 -13.83 7.65 -30.92
CA LYS A 476 -13.21 6.32 -30.78
C LYS A 476 -13.53 5.69 -29.42
N ARG A 477 -13.49 6.47 -28.34
CA ARG A 477 -13.88 6.02 -27.00
C ARG A 477 -15.35 5.58 -26.96
N ALA A 478 -16.25 6.37 -27.52
CA ALA A 478 -17.68 6.03 -27.57
C ALA A 478 -17.94 4.75 -28.37
N GLN A 479 -17.24 4.54 -29.49
CA GLN A 479 -17.29 3.30 -30.25
C GLN A 479 -16.81 2.10 -29.44
N LEU A 480 -15.67 2.23 -28.74
CA LEU A 480 -15.11 1.16 -27.92
C LEU A 480 -16.01 0.79 -26.73
N LEU A 481 -16.69 1.76 -26.10
CA LEU A 481 -17.67 1.49 -25.05
C LEU A 481 -18.83 0.61 -25.52
N ASN A 482 -19.21 0.72 -26.79
CA ASN A 482 -20.31 -0.07 -27.36
C ASN A 482 -19.87 -1.46 -27.84
N THR A 483 -18.57 -1.67 -28.06
CA THR A 483 -18.03 -2.86 -28.75
C THR A 483 -17.09 -3.70 -27.91
N THR A 484 -16.55 -3.14 -26.83
CA THR A 484 -15.49 -3.76 -26.00
C THR A 484 -15.70 -3.45 -24.53
N ASP A 485 -14.85 -4.04 -23.68
CA ASP A 485 -14.81 -3.74 -22.26
C ASP A 485 -14.46 -2.27 -21.98
N ILE A 486 -15.09 -1.71 -20.93
CA ILE A 486 -14.88 -0.34 -20.42
C ILE A 486 -13.40 0.05 -20.31
N ARG A 487 -12.52 -0.88 -19.91
CA ARG A 487 -11.11 -0.61 -19.74
C ARG A 487 -10.40 -0.37 -21.05
N VAL A 488 -10.77 -1.11 -22.11
CA VAL A 488 -10.23 -0.91 -23.46
C VAL A 488 -10.65 0.46 -23.98
N ALA A 489 -11.91 0.84 -23.74
CA ALA A 489 -12.39 2.17 -24.09
C ALA A 489 -11.67 3.30 -23.33
N SER A 490 -11.31 3.06 -22.07
CA SER A 490 -10.63 4.03 -21.20
C SER A 490 -9.10 4.15 -21.39
N ILE A 491 -8.48 3.38 -22.30
CA ILE A 491 -7.02 3.42 -22.53
C ILE A 491 -6.51 4.84 -22.84
N ASN A 492 -7.32 5.64 -23.54
CA ASN A 492 -6.94 6.98 -23.97
C ASN A 492 -7.54 8.09 -23.09
N ASP A 493 -8.14 7.78 -21.93
CA ASP A 493 -8.80 8.79 -21.07
C ASP A 493 -7.80 9.86 -20.60
N ARG A 494 -6.59 9.47 -20.20
CA ARG A 494 -5.54 10.42 -19.86
C ARG A 494 -5.10 11.27 -21.06
N THR A 495 -5.01 10.67 -22.25
CA THR A 495 -4.68 11.39 -23.48
C THR A 495 -5.77 12.41 -23.86
N ILE A 496 -7.05 12.05 -23.71
CA ILE A 496 -8.18 12.96 -23.92
C ILE A 496 -8.04 14.20 -23.03
N LEU A 497 -7.67 14.00 -21.75
CA LEU A 497 -7.41 15.11 -20.83
C LEU A 497 -6.19 15.93 -21.22
N ALA A 498 -5.11 15.29 -21.72
CA ALA A 498 -3.93 15.99 -22.21
C ALA A 498 -4.23 16.86 -23.43
N VAL A 499 -5.03 16.37 -24.38
CA VAL A 499 -5.46 17.16 -25.55
C VAL A 499 -6.33 18.35 -25.10
N GLY A 500 -7.25 18.12 -24.15
CA GLY A 500 -8.03 19.20 -23.55
C GLY A 500 -7.17 20.28 -22.89
N GLU A 501 -6.07 19.88 -22.23
CA GLU A 501 -5.10 20.80 -21.62
C GLU A 501 -4.36 21.62 -22.68
N VAL A 502 -3.91 20.98 -23.77
CA VAL A 502 -3.28 21.67 -24.91
C VAL A 502 -4.21 22.70 -25.53
N ILE A 503 -5.49 22.36 -25.77
CA ILE A 503 -6.48 23.31 -26.32
C ILE A 503 -6.57 24.57 -25.45
N GLN A 504 -6.68 24.40 -24.13
CA GLN A 504 -6.77 25.55 -23.21
C GLN A 504 -5.47 26.36 -23.14
N LEU A 505 -4.32 25.71 -23.22
CA LEU A 505 -3.03 26.40 -23.26
C LEU A 505 -2.90 27.23 -24.56
N CYS A 506 -3.31 26.67 -25.70
CA CYS A 506 -3.33 27.38 -26.98
C CYS A 506 -4.29 28.57 -26.94
N GLU A 507 -5.50 28.41 -26.41
CA GLU A 507 -6.47 29.50 -26.25
C GLU A 507 -5.95 30.63 -25.36
N ARG A 508 -5.30 30.29 -24.23
CA ARG A 508 -4.68 31.30 -23.34
C ARG A 508 -3.53 32.04 -24.03
N ALA A 509 -2.69 31.32 -24.75
CA ALA A 509 -1.57 31.90 -25.47
C ALA A 509 -2.03 32.84 -26.60
N LYS A 510 -3.11 32.50 -27.32
CA LYS A 510 -3.72 33.38 -28.33
C LYS A 510 -4.28 34.65 -27.70
N ARG A 511 -5.06 34.53 -26.62
CA ARG A 511 -5.62 35.68 -25.87
C ARG A 511 -4.58 36.60 -25.24
N SER A 512 -3.36 36.12 -24.98
CA SER A 512 -2.27 36.96 -24.45
C SER A 512 -1.49 37.72 -25.53
N ARG A 513 -1.76 37.42 -26.81
CA ARG A 513 -1.10 38.02 -27.98
C ARG A 513 -2.02 39.00 -28.71
N ASP A 514 -3.34 38.90 -28.49
CA ASP A 514 -4.35 39.92 -28.79
C ASP A 514 -4.36 40.97 -27.66
#